data_AF-A0A4U7BK97-F1
#
_entry.id   AF-A0A4U7BK97-F1
#
_cell.length_a   1.000
_cell.length_b   1.000
_cell.length_c   1.000
_cell.angle_alpha   90.00
_cell.angle_beta   90.00
_cell.angle_gamma   90.00
#
_symmetry.space_group_name_H-M   'P 1'
#
loop_
_entity.id
_entity.type
_entity.pdbx_description
1 polymer ?
#
loop_
_entity_poly.entity_id
_entity_poly.type
_entity_poly.pdbx_seq_one_letter_code
_entity_poly.pdbx_strand_id
1 'polypeptide(L)'
;MFYSYTPLSFCGFVFLLFVFFLMRKKSKRLFKIQAFNEEYEKYKDELYKFKNAVNEFAKTKQTKSVLMSASCLEFAVQNNFFNKDFTKQFKQILQDYPNEKEFNIEINHFLS
;
A
#
# COMPACT_ATOMS: atom_id res chain seq x y z
N MET A 1 -42.72 14.32 -31.22
CA MET A 1 -41.41 14.74 -31.77
C MET A 1 -40.60 13.49 -32.01
N PHE A 2 -40.58 12.97 -33.24
CA PHE A 2 -39.81 11.77 -33.57
C PHE A 2 -38.35 12.17 -33.69
N TYR A 3 -37.52 11.74 -32.75
CA TYR A 3 -36.07 11.91 -32.86
C TYR A 3 -35.60 11.08 -34.06
N SER A 4 -35.09 11.75 -35.10
CA SER A 4 -34.41 11.06 -36.20
C SER A 4 -33.17 10.39 -35.64
N TYR A 5 -33.15 9.06 -35.64
CA TYR A 5 -32.02 8.28 -35.20
C TYR A 5 -30.95 8.36 -36.29
N THR A 6 -29.99 9.27 -36.15
CA THR A 6 -28.83 9.30 -37.03
C THR A 6 -28.07 7.99 -36.85
N PRO A 7 -27.92 7.17 -37.92
CA PRO A 7 -27.24 5.89 -37.79
C PRO A 7 -25.79 6.15 -37.39
N LEU A 8 -25.40 5.60 -36.25
CA LEU A 8 -24.05 5.71 -35.74
C LEU A 8 -23.11 5.01 -36.72
N SER A 9 -22.20 5.76 -37.34
CA SER A 9 -21.23 5.17 -38.25
C SER A 9 -20.36 4.15 -37.51
N PHE A 10 -19.93 3.09 -38.18
CA PHE A 10 -19.07 2.08 -37.59
C PHE A 10 -17.82 2.70 -36.94
N CYS A 11 -17.22 3.71 -37.58
CA CYS A 11 -16.11 4.47 -37.02
C CYS A 11 -16.49 5.21 -35.73
N GLY A 12 -17.68 5.81 -35.67
CA GLY A 12 -18.20 6.46 -34.45
C GLY A 12 -18.41 5.47 -33.31
N PHE A 13 -18.91 4.27 -33.61
CA PHE A 13 -19.07 3.20 -32.62
C PHE A 13 -17.72 2.71 -32.08
N VAL A 14 -16.74 2.46 -32.97
CA VAL A 14 -15.39 2.04 -32.57
C VAL A 14 -14.69 3.13 -31.73
N PHE A 15 -14.85 4.40 -32.08
CA PHE A 15 -14.31 5.51 -31.32
C PHE A 15 -14.92 5.58 -29.90
N LEU A 16 -16.24 5.43 -29.77
CA LEU A 16 -16.91 5.41 -28.47
C LEU A 16 -16.42 4.25 -27.59
N LEU A 17 -16.25 3.05 -28.17
CA LEU A 17 -15.67 1.92 -27.46
C LEU A 17 -14.25 2.22 -26.99
N PHE A 18 -13.41 2.78 -27.87
CA PHE A 18 -12.04 3.15 -27.53
C PHE A 18 -11.98 4.15 -26.36
N VAL A 19 -12.79 5.21 -26.41
CA VAL A 19 -12.90 6.19 -25.32
C VAL A 19 -13.38 5.52 -24.03
N PHE A 20 -14.36 4.63 -24.10
CA PHE A 20 -14.85 3.88 -22.94
C PHE A 20 -13.75 3.03 -22.29
N PHE A 21 -12.93 2.33 -23.09
CA PHE A 21 -11.79 1.57 -22.59
C PHE A 21 -10.73 2.45 -21.92
N LEU A 22 -10.43 3.62 -22.50
CA LEU A 22 -9.51 4.58 -21.90
C LEU A 22 -10.02 5.14 -20.57
N MET A 23 -11.30 5.54 -20.52
CA MET A 23 -11.94 6.00 -19.29
C MET A 23 -11.94 4.91 -18.22
N ARG A 24 -12.27 3.66 -18.58
CA ARG A 24 -12.23 2.51 -17.66
C ARG A 24 -10.84 2.28 -17.08
N LYS A 25 -9.79 2.38 -17.90
CA LYS A 25 -8.39 2.22 -17.44
C LYS A 25 -7.98 3.36 -16.51
N LYS A 26 -8.31 4.61 -16.84
CA LYS A 26 -8.00 5.78 -16.02
C LYS A 26 -8.73 5.74 -14.68
N SER A 27 -10.03 5.42 -14.70
CA SER A 27 -10.86 5.28 -13.50
C SER A 27 -10.29 4.22 -12.55
N LYS A 28 -9.99 3.01 -13.04
CA LYS A 28 -9.36 1.95 -12.23
C LYS A 28 -8.04 2.40 -11.58
N ARG A 29 -7.22 3.17 -12.32
CA ARG A 29 -5.95 3.70 -11.79
C ARG A 29 -6.20 4.72 -10.67
N LEU A 30 -7.15 5.64 -10.86
CA LEU A 30 -7.50 6.64 -9.86
C LEU A 30 -8.04 5.99 -8.59
N PHE A 31 -8.95 5.01 -8.71
CA PHE A 31 -9.47 4.27 -7.56
C PHE A 31 -8.37 3.54 -6.79
N LYS A 32 -7.41 2.91 -7.47
CA LYS A 32 -6.26 2.28 -6.81
C LYS A 32 -5.40 3.27 -6.04
N ILE A 33 -5.12 4.44 -6.62
CA ILE A 33 -4.33 5.48 -5.97
C ILE A 33 -5.07 6.05 -4.76
N GLN A 34 -6.37 6.27 -4.89
CA GLN A 34 -7.19 6.80 -3.80
C GLN A 34 -7.27 5.81 -2.64
N ALA A 35 -7.53 4.53 -2.91
CA ALA A 35 -7.53 3.48 -1.90
C ALA A 35 -6.16 3.38 -1.18
N PHE A 36 -5.07 3.41 -1.95
CA PHE A 36 -3.72 3.43 -1.38
C PHE A 36 -3.49 4.65 -0.48
N ASN A 37 -3.89 5.85 -0.91
CA ASN A 37 -3.68 7.07 -0.13
C ASN A 37 -4.52 7.05 1.17
N GLU A 38 -5.74 6.53 1.12
CA GLU A 38 -6.60 6.38 2.30
C GLU A 38 -6.01 5.38 3.31
N GLU A 39 -5.49 4.24 2.84
CA GLU A 39 -4.78 3.28 3.71
C GLU A 39 -3.46 3.86 4.23
N TYR A 40 -2.69 4.55 3.38
CA TYR A 40 -1.45 5.19 3.78
C TYR A 40 -1.67 6.23 4.88
N GLU A 41 -2.66 7.11 4.75
CA GLU A 41 -2.95 8.12 5.79
C GLU A 41 -3.34 7.47 7.13
N LYS A 42 -4.00 6.31 7.13
CA LYS A 42 -4.30 5.57 8.36
C LYS A 42 -3.05 5.02 9.04
N TYR A 43 -2.07 4.57 8.27
CA TYR A 43 -0.86 3.89 8.79
C TYR A 43 0.38 4.78 8.85
N LYS A 44 0.30 6.00 8.32
CA LYS A 44 1.42 6.96 8.20
C LYS A 44 2.14 7.20 9.51
N ASP A 45 1.40 7.36 10.61
CA ASP A 45 1.99 7.61 11.93
C ASP A 45 2.76 6.40 12.46
N GLU A 46 2.24 5.18 12.29
CA GLU A 46 2.92 3.94 12.67
C GLU A 46 4.18 3.72 11.83
N LEU A 47 4.07 3.90 10.51
CA LEU A 47 5.21 3.81 9.59
C LEU A 47 6.30 4.85 9.91
N TYR A 48 5.90 6.07 10.27
CA TYR A 48 6.84 7.14 10.61
C TYR A 48 7.51 6.89 11.97
N LYS A 49 6.77 6.40 12.97
CA LYS A 49 7.33 5.96 14.26
C LYS A 49 8.36 4.86 14.05
N PHE A 50 8.06 3.85 13.24
CA PHE A 50 9.01 2.80 12.92
C PHE A 50 10.26 3.33 12.21
N LYS A 51 10.08 4.16 11.16
CA LYS A 51 11.20 4.80 10.46
C LYS A 51 12.09 5.63 11.39
N ASN A 52 11.48 6.40 12.29
CA ASN A 52 12.23 7.20 13.26
C ASN A 52 12.97 6.32 14.26
N ALA A 53 12.36 5.25 14.76
CA ALA A 53 13.03 4.31 15.64
C ALA A 53 14.22 3.61 14.95
N VAL A 54 14.10 3.24 13.67
CA VAL A 54 15.22 2.70 12.88
C VAL A 54 16.33 3.75 12.73
N ASN A 55 15.99 5.00 12.42
CA ASN A 55 16.96 6.09 12.29
C ASN A 55 17.64 6.44 13.61
N GLU A 56 16.90 6.43 14.72
CA GLU A 56 17.45 6.62 16.06
C GLU A 56 18.36 5.46 16.42
N PHE A 57 17.93 4.22 16.22
CA PHE A 57 18.75 3.03 16.42
C PHE A 57 20.04 3.09 15.60
N ALA A 58 19.98 3.52 14.35
CA ALA A 58 21.16 3.66 13.50
C ALA A 58 22.17 4.68 14.06
N LYS A 59 21.69 5.76 14.71
CA LYS A 59 22.52 6.82 15.30
C LYS A 59 23.02 6.50 16.71
N THR A 60 22.14 6.00 17.57
CA THR A 60 22.42 5.83 19.02
C THR A 60 22.83 4.41 19.37
N LYS A 61 22.57 3.43 18.50
CA LYS A 61 22.77 1.99 18.73
C LYS A 61 22.00 1.43 19.93
N GLN A 62 21.03 2.19 20.43
CA GLN A 62 20.15 1.75 21.51
C GLN A 62 18.96 1.00 20.96
N THR A 63 18.63 -0.13 21.58
CA THR A 63 17.40 -0.88 21.34
C THR A 63 16.18 0.04 21.38
N LYS A 64 15.32 -0.09 20.37
CA LYS A 64 14.04 0.62 20.29
C LYS A 64 12.95 -0.39 19.98
N SER A 65 11.83 -0.30 20.69
CA SER A 65 10.63 -1.08 20.43
C SER A 65 9.54 -0.19 19.84
N VAL A 66 8.87 -0.63 18.78
CA VAL A 66 7.77 0.09 18.16
C VAL A 66 6.57 -0.84 18.02
N LEU A 67 5.45 -0.43 18.59
CA LEU A 67 4.17 -1.10 18.39
C LEU A 67 3.63 -0.77 17.00
N MET A 68 3.31 -1.80 16.22
CA MET A 68 2.71 -1.68 14.90
C MET A 68 1.53 -2.64 14.78
N SER A 69 0.47 -2.22 14.09
CA SER A 69 -0.65 -3.09 13.76
C SER A 69 -0.27 -4.12 12.68
N ALA A 70 -0.87 -5.30 12.74
CA ALA A 70 -0.72 -6.35 11.73
C ALA A 70 -1.09 -5.84 10.33
N SER A 71 -2.16 -5.04 10.25
CA SER A 71 -2.62 -4.40 9.02
C SER A 71 -1.62 -3.39 8.44
N CYS A 72 -0.91 -2.66 9.31
CA CYS A 72 0.17 -1.76 8.88
C CYS A 72 1.37 -2.54 8.33
N LEU A 73 1.70 -3.69 8.94
CA LEU A 73 2.77 -4.56 8.44
C LEU A 73 2.39 -5.22 7.11
N GLU A 74 1.17 -5.70 6.95
CA GLU A 74 0.67 -6.23 5.68
C GLU A 74 0.72 -5.17 4.59
N PHE A 75 0.27 -3.95 4.89
CA PHE A 75 0.35 -2.82 3.98
C PHE A 75 1.79 -2.48 3.60
N ALA A 76 2.72 -2.49 4.56
CA ALA A 76 4.14 -2.25 4.33
C ALA A 76 4.78 -3.33 3.44
N VAL A 77 4.42 -4.60 3.64
CA VAL A 77 4.91 -5.74 2.85
C VAL A 77 4.34 -5.71 1.43
N GLN A 78 3.04 -5.48 1.26
CA GLN A 78 2.38 -5.44 -0.05
C GLN A 78 2.94 -4.33 -0.94
N ASN A 79 3.29 -3.19 -0.35
CA ASN A 79 3.78 -2.02 -1.07
C ASN A 79 5.32 -1.88 -1.07
N ASN A 80 6.06 -2.82 -0.47
CA ASN A 80 7.52 -2.78 -0.33
C ASN A 80 8.05 -1.45 0.25
N PHE A 81 7.43 -0.97 1.33
CA PHE A 81 7.80 0.31 1.95
C PHE A 81 9.22 0.32 2.54
N PHE A 82 9.73 -0.84 2.94
CA PHE A 82 11.04 -1.01 3.58
C PHE A 82 11.99 -1.87 2.75
N ASN A 83 13.27 -1.89 3.17
CA ASN A 83 14.29 -2.73 2.52
C ASN A 83 13.90 -4.22 2.55
N LYS A 84 14.41 -5.00 1.60
CA LYS A 84 14.07 -6.42 1.42
C LYS A 84 14.21 -7.25 2.71
N ASP A 85 15.21 -6.96 3.54
CA ASP A 85 15.45 -7.71 4.78
C ASP A 85 14.33 -7.47 5.81
N PHE A 86 13.92 -6.21 6.01
CA PHE A 86 12.79 -5.88 6.89
C PHE A 86 11.48 -6.43 6.34
N THR A 87 11.24 -6.31 5.04
CA THR A 87 10.05 -6.88 4.38
C THR A 87 9.97 -8.40 4.56
N LYS A 88 11.12 -9.10 4.50
CA LYS A 88 11.18 -10.55 4.75
C LYS A 88 10.86 -10.89 6.21
N GLN A 89 11.40 -10.13 7.17
CA GLN A 89 11.12 -10.33 8.59
C GLN A 89 9.64 -10.06 8.91
N PHE A 90 9.05 -8.98 8.40
CA PHE A 90 7.63 -8.69 8.60
C PHE A 90 6.73 -9.76 7.99
N LYS A 91 7.07 -10.26 6.79
CA LYS A 91 6.35 -11.37 6.20
C LYS A 91 6.41 -12.64 7.06
N GLN A 92 7.57 -12.91 7.66
CA GLN A 92 7.73 -14.06 8.54
C GLN A 92 6.91 -13.91 9.82
N ILE A 93 6.93 -12.74 10.47
CA ILE A 93 6.14 -12.45 11.67
C ILE A 93 4.64 -12.63 11.40
N LEU A 94 4.14 -12.12 10.27
CA LEU A 94 2.73 -12.28 9.88
C LEU A 94 2.35 -13.74 9.58
N GLN A 95 3.31 -14.57 9.14
CA GLN A 95 3.08 -15.99 8.90
C GLN A 95 3.12 -16.82 10.18
N ASP A 96 4.03 -16.49 11.09
CA ASP A 96 4.20 -17.19 12.36
C ASP A 96 3.05 -16.87 13.34
N TYR A 97 2.45 -15.68 13.23
CA TYR A 97 1.37 -15.21 14.12
C TYR A 97 0.19 -14.61 13.33
N PRO A 98 -0.59 -15.43 12.60
CA PRO A 98 -1.65 -14.95 11.70
C PRO A 98 -2.87 -14.34 12.42
N ASN A 99 -3.02 -14.57 13.72
CA ASN A 99 -4.16 -14.11 14.52
C ASN A 99 -3.85 -12.87 15.37
N GLU A 100 -2.59 -12.43 15.40
CA GLU A 100 -2.18 -11.26 16.18
C GLU A 100 -2.59 -9.97 15.45
N LYS A 101 -3.11 -9.01 16.22
CA LYS A 101 -3.57 -7.73 15.69
C LYS A 101 -2.51 -6.64 15.77
N GLU A 102 -1.59 -6.77 16.72
CA GLU A 102 -0.55 -5.80 17.03
C GLU A 102 0.74 -6.54 17.35
N PHE A 103 1.85 -6.00 16.89
CA PHE A 103 3.19 -6.54 17.06
C PHE A 103 4.07 -5.48 17.70
N ASN A 104 4.77 -5.86 18.77
CA ASN A 104 5.84 -5.03 19.30
C ASN A 104 7.14 -5.38 18.58
N ILE A 105 7.55 -4.54 17.64
CA ILE A 105 8.74 -4.76 16.83
C ILE A 105 9.95 -4.20 17.55
N GLU A 106 10.80 -5.07 18.03
CA GLU A 106 12.05 -4.69 18.66
C GLU A 106 13.19 -4.59 17.63
N ILE A 107 13.74 -3.40 17.50
CA ILE A 107 14.94 -3.13 16.71
C ILE A 107 16.13 -3.30 17.66
N ASN A 108 16.71 -4.49 17.64
CA ASN A 108 17.81 -4.90 18.51
C ASN A 108 19.12 -5.06 17.74
N HIS A 109 20.24 -4.83 18.42
CA HIS A 109 21.59 -5.09 17.92
C HIS A 109 21.96 -6.58 18.02
N PHE A 110 21.03 -7.50 17.77
CA PHE A 110 21.34 -8.93 17.69
C PHE A 110 21.49 -9.37 16.24
N LEU A 111 22.46 -8.75 15.58
CA LEU A 111 23.20 -9.35 14.47
C LEU A 111 24.67 -9.18 14.86
N SER A 112 25.22 -10.24 15.46
CA SER A 112 26.66 -10.50 15.49
C SER A 112 27.22 -10.46 14.08
#